data_AF-A0A7R7DWB8-F1
#
_entry.id   AF-A0A7R7DWB8-F1
#
_cell.length_a   1.000
_cell.length_b   1.000
_cell.length_c   1.000
_cell.angle_alpha   90.00
_cell.angle_beta   90.00
_cell.angle_gamma   90.00
#
_symmetry.space_group_name_H-M   'P 1'
#
loop_
_entity.id
_entity.type
_entity.pdbx_description
1 polymer ?
#
loop_
_entity_poly.entity_id
_entity_poly.type
_entity_poly.pdbx_seq_one_letter_code
_entity_poly.pdbx_strand_id
1 'polypeptide(L)'
;MPDLPGLEMAARYLPSEQTGVSGDWYDVFSLDSGALGIVIGDVVGHGLRAAVVMGRLRSALRAYALDNDDPAEVVTKLDRKIQHFEPGVTATVAYLIVAPSRDSFRISLAGHPPPVLAGPDGTGRLLRVTPDLPLGVGVPRARHTHVVPLPPSGLLCLYTDGLIERRDRPISSGIGELCSLLDTSSAARACASAVTTMIGSRRLTDDAAVFALRRADPAR
;
A
#
# COMPACT_ATOMS: atom_id res chain seq x y z
N MET A 1 -14.11 -6.19 2.08
CA MET A 1 -12.97 -6.35 3.02
C MET A 1 -13.32 -7.43 4.01
N PRO A 2 -12.36 -8.27 4.46
CA PRO A 2 -12.62 -9.23 5.52
C PRO A 2 -12.92 -8.49 6.82
N ASP A 3 -13.93 -8.94 7.56
CA ASP A 3 -14.22 -8.46 8.91
C ASP A 3 -13.34 -9.24 9.90
N LEU A 4 -12.36 -8.55 10.50
CA LEU A 4 -11.34 -9.17 11.34
C LEU A 4 -11.36 -8.53 12.73
N PRO A 5 -11.59 -9.32 13.80
CA PRO A 5 -11.56 -8.80 15.17
C PRO A 5 -10.27 -8.01 15.44
N GLY A 6 -10.43 -6.86 16.10
CA GLY A 6 -9.31 -5.99 16.48
C GLY A 6 -8.76 -5.10 15.35
N LEU A 7 -9.31 -5.15 14.14
CA LEU A 7 -8.92 -4.28 13.03
C LEU A 7 -10.13 -3.62 12.38
N GLU A 8 -10.07 -2.31 12.20
CA GLU A 8 -10.91 -1.60 11.25
C GLU A 8 -10.13 -1.39 9.95
N MET A 9 -10.79 -1.58 8.81
CA MET A 9 -10.17 -1.36 7.53
C MET A 9 -11.12 -0.67 6.56
N ALA A 10 -10.57 0.18 5.71
CA ALA A 10 -11.31 0.81 4.64
C ALA A 10 -10.40 1.04 3.44
N ALA A 11 -10.99 1.06 2.25
CA ALA A 11 -10.28 1.40 1.03
C ALA A 11 -11.13 2.34 0.17
N ARG A 12 -10.46 3.19 -0.59
CA ARG A 12 -11.07 4.01 -1.64
C ARG A 12 -10.22 3.88 -2.89
N TYR A 13 -10.91 3.70 -4.01
CA TYR A 13 -10.31 3.63 -5.32
C TYR A 13 -10.95 4.72 -6.18
N LEU A 14 -10.12 5.52 -6.85
CA LEU A 14 -10.53 6.68 -7.60
C LEU A 14 -9.96 6.57 -9.02
N PRO A 15 -10.82 6.23 -10.00
CA PRO A 15 -10.36 6.10 -11.37
C PRO A 15 -10.03 7.48 -11.96
N SER A 16 -9.01 7.52 -12.83
CA SER A 16 -8.75 8.65 -13.71
C SER A 16 -9.81 8.74 -14.81
N GLU A 17 -10.02 9.93 -15.41
CA GLU A 17 -10.96 10.09 -16.53
C GLU A 17 -10.51 9.37 -17.82
N GLN A 18 -9.23 8.95 -17.90
CA GLN A 18 -8.64 8.40 -19.12
C GLN A 18 -8.70 6.86 -19.18
N THR A 19 -9.03 6.18 -18.08
CA THR A 19 -8.88 4.73 -17.97
C THR A 19 -10.16 4.08 -17.41
N GLY A 20 -10.70 3.11 -18.16
CA GLY A 20 -11.70 2.18 -17.62
C GLY A 20 -11.09 1.02 -16.82
N VAL A 21 -9.76 0.86 -16.88
CA VAL A 21 -9.00 -0.24 -16.24
C VAL A 21 -7.63 0.26 -15.79
N SER A 22 -7.22 -0.08 -14.58
CA SER A 22 -6.05 0.48 -13.90
C SER A 22 -4.94 -0.52 -13.58
N GLY A 23 -3.72 0.00 -13.47
CA GLY A 23 -2.55 -0.69 -12.92
C GLY A 23 -2.50 -0.69 -11.39
N ASP A 24 -3.25 0.20 -10.73
CA ASP A 24 -3.34 0.30 -9.27
C ASP A 24 -4.11 -0.89 -8.68
N TRP A 25 -3.61 -1.42 -7.56
CA TRP A 25 -4.38 -2.37 -6.78
C TRP A 25 -4.05 -2.30 -5.29
N TYR A 26 -4.99 -2.79 -4.50
CA TYR A 26 -4.73 -3.29 -3.17
C TYR A 26 -5.34 -4.69 -3.02
N ASP A 27 -4.80 -5.50 -2.11
CA ASP A 27 -5.38 -6.79 -1.73
C ASP A 27 -5.13 -7.06 -0.24
N VAL A 28 -6.06 -7.79 0.39
CA VAL A 28 -6.01 -8.15 1.81
C VAL A 28 -6.45 -9.60 1.95
N PHE A 29 -5.62 -10.42 2.58
CA PHE A 29 -5.88 -11.84 2.71
C PHE A 29 -5.25 -12.45 3.96
N SER A 30 -5.93 -13.42 4.56
CA SER A 30 -5.43 -14.15 5.72
C SER A 30 -4.39 -15.19 5.30
N LEU A 31 -3.38 -15.37 6.15
CA LEU A 31 -2.39 -16.44 6.06
C LEU A 31 -2.75 -17.55 7.06
N ASP A 32 -2.28 -18.77 6.82
CA ASP A 32 -2.55 -19.93 7.68
C ASP A 32 -2.04 -19.75 9.12
N SER A 33 -1.05 -18.88 9.32
CA SER A 33 -0.53 -18.48 10.63
C SER A 33 -1.47 -17.57 11.43
N GLY A 34 -2.60 -17.13 10.85
CA GLY A 34 -3.50 -16.11 11.41
C GLY A 34 -3.03 -14.67 11.19
N ALA A 35 -1.88 -14.48 10.53
CA ALA A 35 -1.40 -13.19 10.09
C ALA A 35 -2.23 -12.65 8.91
N LEU A 36 -2.13 -11.35 8.65
CA LEU A 36 -2.82 -10.69 7.55
C LEU A 36 -1.81 -10.19 6.53
N GLY A 37 -1.88 -10.69 5.30
CA GLY A 37 -1.20 -10.11 4.14
C GLY A 37 -1.96 -8.90 3.63
N ILE A 38 -1.26 -7.78 3.45
CA ILE A 38 -1.79 -6.55 2.86
C ILE A 38 -0.82 -6.10 1.79
N VAL A 39 -1.32 -5.83 0.59
CA VAL A 39 -0.53 -5.23 -0.49
C VAL A 39 -1.23 -4.01 -1.04
N ILE A 40 -0.45 -2.99 -1.39
CA ILE A 40 -0.82 -1.96 -2.37
C ILE A 40 0.29 -1.88 -3.41
N GLY A 41 -0.05 -1.56 -4.64
CA GLY A 41 0.93 -1.34 -5.68
C GLY A 41 0.33 -0.69 -6.92
N ASP A 42 1.23 -0.29 -7.80
CA ASP A 42 0.93 0.31 -9.09
C ASP A 42 1.85 -0.28 -10.17
N VAL A 43 1.28 -0.62 -11.32
CA VAL A 43 2.00 -1.07 -12.50
C VAL A 43 2.14 0.11 -13.46
N VAL A 44 3.38 0.53 -13.70
CA VAL A 44 3.68 1.66 -14.57
C VAL A 44 3.07 1.47 -15.96
N GLY A 45 2.35 2.51 -16.40
CA GLY A 45 1.59 2.53 -17.65
C GLY A 45 0.09 2.49 -17.38
N HIS A 46 -0.71 2.44 -18.44
CA HIS A 46 -2.17 2.54 -18.31
C HIS A 46 -2.92 1.59 -19.24
N GLY A 47 -4.20 1.38 -18.93
CA GLY A 47 -5.12 0.59 -19.73
C GLY A 47 -4.94 -0.92 -19.58
N LEU A 48 -5.47 -1.67 -20.55
CA LEU A 48 -5.65 -3.12 -20.44
C LEU A 48 -4.33 -3.87 -20.17
N ARG A 49 -3.21 -3.44 -20.76
CA ARG A 49 -1.91 -4.11 -20.56
C ARG A 49 -1.47 -4.03 -19.09
N ALA A 50 -1.51 -2.85 -18.49
CA ALA A 50 -1.15 -2.64 -17.09
C ALA A 50 -2.06 -3.46 -16.16
N ALA A 51 -3.37 -3.44 -16.43
CA ALA A 51 -4.34 -4.20 -15.65
C ALA A 51 -4.14 -5.72 -15.71
N VAL A 52 -3.79 -6.27 -16.87
CA VAL A 52 -3.48 -7.70 -17.02
C VAL A 52 -2.24 -8.08 -16.22
N VAL A 53 -1.18 -7.26 -16.28
CA VAL A 53 0.03 -7.48 -15.48
C VAL A 53 -0.27 -7.37 -13.99
N MET A 54 -1.00 -6.34 -13.56
CA MET A 54 -1.45 -6.18 -12.18
C MET A 54 -2.17 -7.43 -11.67
N GLY A 55 -3.14 -7.96 -12.44
CA GLY A 55 -3.87 -9.17 -12.05
C GLY A 55 -2.95 -10.39 -11.84
N ARG A 56 -1.93 -10.54 -12.69
CA ARG A 56 -0.91 -11.59 -12.55
C ARG A 56 0.00 -11.36 -11.35
N LEU A 57 0.41 -10.12 -11.08
CA LEU A 57 1.23 -9.78 -9.91
C LEU A 57 0.46 -10.03 -8.61
N ARG A 58 -0.80 -9.59 -8.52
CA ARG A 58 -1.69 -9.84 -7.38
C ARG A 58 -1.83 -11.33 -7.09
N SER A 59 -2.09 -12.14 -8.11
CA SER A 59 -2.21 -13.60 -7.94
C SER A 59 -0.89 -14.24 -7.52
N ALA A 60 0.24 -13.84 -8.12
CA ALA A 60 1.55 -14.40 -7.81
C ALA A 60 1.98 -14.06 -6.37
N LEU A 61 1.73 -12.83 -5.92
CA LEU A 61 2.03 -12.41 -4.56
C LEU A 61 1.30 -13.26 -3.53
N ARG A 62 0.00 -13.54 -3.72
CA ARG A 62 -0.75 -14.44 -2.84
C ARG A 62 -0.13 -15.83 -2.78
N ALA A 63 0.26 -16.38 -3.92
CA ALA A 63 0.89 -17.70 -3.97
C ALA A 63 2.23 -17.71 -3.22
N TYR A 64 3.09 -16.71 -3.43
CA TYR A 64 4.37 -16.61 -2.73
C TYR A 64 4.21 -16.37 -1.23
N ALA A 65 3.16 -15.66 -0.82
CA ALA A 65 2.87 -15.43 0.60
C ALA A 65 2.42 -16.68 1.36
N LEU A 66 1.98 -17.75 0.67
CA LEU A 66 1.66 -19.03 1.32
C LEU A 66 2.92 -19.75 1.82
N ASP A 67 4.03 -19.61 1.09
CA ASP A 67 5.27 -20.34 1.36
C ASP A 67 6.33 -19.51 2.09
N ASN A 68 6.08 -18.23 2.38
CA ASN A 68 7.09 -17.31 2.92
C ASN A 68 6.42 -16.36 3.90
N ASP A 69 6.97 -16.32 5.11
CA ASP A 69 6.52 -15.42 6.16
C ASP A 69 7.32 -14.12 6.19
N ASP A 70 8.35 -13.93 5.37
CA ASP A 70 9.12 -12.68 5.21
C ASP A 70 8.64 -11.88 3.96
N PRO A 71 8.17 -10.61 4.12
CA PRO A 71 7.72 -9.83 2.98
C PRO A 71 8.83 -9.51 1.96
N ALA A 72 10.11 -9.40 2.37
CA ALA A 72 11.22 -9.19 1.45
C ALA A 72 11.42 -10.38 0.50
N GLU A 73 11.23 -11.61 0.98
CA GLU A 73 11.33 -12.81 0.16
C GLU A 73 10.18 -12.90 -0.84
N VAL A 74 8.95 -12.59 -0.40
CA VAL A 74 7.77 -12.51 -1.27
C VAL A 74 7.98 -11.48 -2.38
N VAL A 75 8.44 -10.28 -2.03
CA VAL A 75 8.71 -9.19 -2.98
C VAL A 75 9.88 -9.56 -3.91
N THR A 76 10.91 -10.26 -3.43
CA THR A 76 12.01 -10.77 -4.27
C THR A 76 11.52 -11.77 -5.31
N LYS A 77 10.65 -12.71 -4.93
CA LYS A 77 10.03 -13.66 -5.87
C LYS A 77 9.15 -12.95 -6.90
N LEU A 78 8.42 -11.92 -6.46
CA LEU A 78 7.60 -11.10 -7.35
C LEU A 78 8.45 -10.31 -8.36
N ASP A 79 9.58 -9.75 -7.93
CA ASP A 79 10.54 -9.05 -8.80
C ASP A 79 11.12 -9.98 -9.87
N ARG A 80 11.50 -11.21 -9.47
CA ARG A 80 11.94 -12.23 -10.42
C ARG A 80 10.86 -12.59 -11.43
N LYS A 81 9.59 -12.71 -10.99
CA LYS A 81 8.45 -13.00 -11.88
C LYS A 81 8.21 -11.90 -12.89
N ILE A 82 8.23 -10.63 -12.48
CA ILE A 82 8.00 -9.53 -13.43
C ILE A 82 9.15 -9.42 -14.44
N GLN A 83 10.40 -9.55 -13.99
CA GLN A 83 11.58 -9.48 -14.87
C GLN A 83 11.58 -10.58 -15.93
N HIS A 84 11.13 -11.78 -15.57
CA HIS A 84 11.12 -12.92 -16.50
C HIS A 84 9.92 -12.91 -17.45
N PHE A 85 8.71 -12.71 -16.92
CA PHE A 85 7.48 -12.90 -17.68
C PHE A 85 6.89 -11.62 -18.27
N GLU A 86 7.31 -10.45 -17.79
CA GLU A 86 6.78 -9.15 -18.20
C GLU A 86 7.93 -8.17 -18.54
N PRO A 87 8.81 -8.51 -19.50
CA PRO A 87 9.99 -7.71 -19.80
C PRO A 87 9.63 -6.27 -20.15
N GLY A 88 10.37 -5.32 -19.58
CA GLY A 88 10.16 -3.88 -19.76
C GLY A 88 8.97 -3.31 -18.99
N VAL A 89 8.33 -4.09 -18.11
CA VAL A 89 7.30 -3.58 -17.19
C VAL A 89 7.92 -3.37 -15.81
N THR A 90 7.59 -2.25 -15.18
CA THR A 90 7.98 -1.93 -13.80
C THR A 90 6.74 -1.72 -12.95
N ALA A 91 6.87 -1.94 -11.64
CA ALA A 91 5.78 -1.72 -10.70
C ALA A 91 6.31 -1.28 -9.33
N THR A 92 5.54 -0.45 -8.63
CA THR A 92 5.76 -0.15 -7.22
C THR A 92 4.89 -1.06 -6.35
N VAL A 93 5.42 -1.51 -5.21
CA VAL A 93 4.69 -2.37 -4.26
C VAL A 93 5.06 -2.03 -2.82
N ALA A 94 4.06 -1.93 -1.95
CA ALA A 94 4.23 -2.08 -0.51
C ALA A 94 3.53 -3.37 -0.07
N TYR A 95 4.30 -4.33 0.44
CA TYR A 95 3.75 -5.58 0.96
C TYR A 95 4.01 -5.72 2.46
N LEU A 96 2.94 -6.02 3.19
CA LEU A 96 2.92 -6.08 4.64
C LEU A 96 2.36 -7.41 5.11
N ILE A 97 2.91 -7.88 6.22
CA ILE A 97 2.36 -8.99 7.00
C ILE A 97 2.11 -8.48 8.41
N VAL A 98 0.83 -8.30 8.76
CA VAL A 98 0.40 -7.91 10.12
C VAL A 98 0.40 -9.14 11.01
N ALA A 99 1.06 -9.06 12.17
CA ALA A 99 1.16 -10.16 13.11
C ALA A 99 -0.24 -10.59 13.61
N PRO A 100 -0.45 -11.87 13.98
CA PRO A 100 -1.72 -12.34 14.54
C PRO A 100 -2.17 -11.54 15.78
N SER A 101 -1.21 -11.08 16.60
CA SER A 101 -1.44 -10.23 17.78
C SER A 101 -1.87 -8.80 17.45
N ARG A 102 -1.74 -8.37 16.18
CA ARG A 102 -2.03 -7.03 15.67
C ARG A 102 -1.19 -5.91 16.28
N ASP A 103 -0.17 -6.24 17.05
CA ASP A 103 0.71 -5.26 17.71
C ASP A 103 1.83 -4.71 16.84
N SER A 104 2.04 -5.31 15.67
CA SER A 104 3.12 -5.01 14.77
C SER A 104 2.83 -5.56 13.38
N PHE A 105 3.59 -5.08 12.42
CA PHE A 105 3.65 -5.64 11.09
C PHE A 105 5.07 -5.63 10.57
N ARG A 106 5.34 -6.53 9.62
CA ARG A 106 6.55 -6.53 8.81
C ARG A 106 6.21 -5.92 7.45
N ILE A 107 7.10 -5.14 6.87
CA ILE A 107 6.89 -4.47 5.58
C ILE A 107 8.14 -4.54 4.70
N SER A 108 7.92 -4.74 3.41
CA SER A 108 8.92 -4.52 2.36
C SER A 108 8.36 -3.59 1.29
N LEU A 109 9.18 -2.64 0.83
CA LEU A 109 8.80 -1.60 -0.13
C LEU A 109 9.64 -1.74 -1.41
N ALA A 110 8.98 -1.93 -2.55
CA ALA A 110 9.59 -1.91 -3.87
C ALA A 110 9.22 -0.60 -4.58
N GLY A 111 10.06 0.43 -4.48
CA GLY A 111 9.85 1.73 -5.12
C GLY A 111 8.65 2.54 -4.60
N HIS A 112 7.79 1.93 -3.79
CA HIS A 112 6.57 2.54 -3.29
C HIS A 112 6.89 3.60 -2.22
N PRO A 113 6.22 4.77 -2.24
CA PRO A 113 6.38 5.78 -1.18
C PRO A 113 6.12 5.19 0.22
N PRO A 114 6.86 5.61 1.26
CA PRO A 114 6.61 5.13 2.61
C PRO A 114 5.17 5.41 3.07
N PRO A 115 4.47 4.44 3.68
CA PRO A 115 3.14 4.66 4.24
C PRO A 115 3.13 5.71 5.36
N VAL A 116 1.96 6.27 5.65
CA VAL A 116 1.76 7.13 6.82
C VAL A 116 1.25 6.30 7.99
N LEU A 117 1.89 6.43 9.16
CA LEU A 117 1.44 5.84 10.42
C LEU A 117 1.11 6.97 11.40
N ALA A 118 -0.10 6.94 11.94
CA ALA A 118 -0.52 7.78 13.05
C ALA A 118 -0.58 6.96 14.34
N GLY A 119 -0.01 7.52 15.41
CA GLY A 119 -0.11 6.97 16.74
C GLY A 119 -1.41 7.37 17.45
N PRO A 120 -1.52 7.07 18.76
CA PRO A 120 -2.66 7.49 19.59
C PRO A 120 -2.82 9.01 19.70
N ASP A 121 -1.76 9.78 19.46
CA ASP A 121 -1.78 11.25 19.40
C ASP A 121 -2.49 11.78 18.13
N GLY A 122 -2.90 10.88 17.23
CA GLY A 122 -3.57 11.19 15.98
C GLY A 122 -2.68 11.84 14.93
N THR A 123 -1.39 12.05 15.20
CA THR A 123 -0.49 12.74 14.28
C THR A 123 0.10 11.76 13.28
N GLY A 124 -0.24 11.92 12.00
CA GLY A 124 0.33 11.12 10.92
C GLY A 124 1.80 11.44 10.69
N ARG A 125 2.63 10.40 10.55
CA ARG A 125 4.05 10.52 10.19
C ARG A 125 4.40 9.48 9.14
N LEU A 126 5.26 9.84 8.20
CA LEU A 126 5.85 8.85 7.31
C LEU A 126 6.57 7.76 8.11
N LEU A 127 6.36 6.51 7.71
CA LEU A 127 7.18 5.42 8.20
C LEU A 127 8.65 5.67 7.84
N ARG A 128 9.52 5.46 8.83
CA ARG A 128 10.97 5.55 8.65
C ARG A 128 11.52 4.25 8.04
N VAL A 129 11.07 3.98 6.82
CA VAL A 129 11.44 2.82 6.02
C VAL A 129 11.99 3.32 4.70
N THR A 130 13.16 2.83 4.31
CA THR A 130 13.78 3.18 3.02
C THR A 130 13.25 2.23 1.95
N PRO A 131 12.60 2.73 0.89
CA PRO A 131 12.16 1.87 -0.21
C PRO A 131 13.35 1.25 -0.96
N ASP A 132 13.24 -0.02 -1.32
CA ASP A 132 14.11 -0.64 -2.32
C ASP A 132 13.71 -0.17 -3.73
N LEU A 133 14.42 -0.62 -4.77
CA LEU A 133 14.10 -0.26 -6.16
C LEU A 133 12.71 -0.77 -6.57
N PRO A 134 12.00 -0.12 -7.52
CA PRO A 134 10.80 -0.70 -8.11
C PRO A 134 11.03 -2.13 -8.64
N LEU A 135 9.96 -2.90 -8.77
CA LEU A 135 10.02 -4.20 -9.43
C LEU A 135 10.34 -4.02 -10.91
N GLY A 136 11.04 -4.98 -11.53
CA GLY A 136 11.29 -5.00 -12.97
C GLY A 136 12.47 -4.14 -13.44
N VAL A 137 13.15 -3.42 -12.54
CA VAL A 137 14.31 -2.57 -12.89
C VAL A 137 15.51 -3.39 -13.39
N GLY A 138 15.60 -4.68 -13.05
CA GLY A 138 16.63 -5.58 -13.57
C GLY A 138 18.01 -5.40 -12.92
N VAL A 139 18.11 -4.63 -11.84
CA VAL A 139 19.34 -4.48 -11.05
C VAL A 139 19.27 -5.43 -9.85
N PRO A 140 20.18 -6.41 -9.72
CA PRO A 140 20.18 -7.32 -8.59
C PRO A 140 20.53 -6.55 -7.31
N ARG A 141 19.55 -6.39 -6.42
CA ARG A 141 19.72 -5.86 -5.07
C ARG A 141 18.89 -6.66 -4.09
N ALA A 142 19.42 -6.82 -2.88
CA ALA A 142 18.67 -7.41 -1.79
C ALA A 142 17.45 -6.53 -1.47
N ARG A 143 16.33 -7.18 -1.17
CA ARG A 143 15.12 -6.56 -0.62
C ARG A 143 15.20 -6.59 0.90
N HIS A 144 14.59 -5.61 1.56
CA HIS A 144 14.65 -5.49 3.01
C HIS A 144 13.27 -5.56 3.66
N THR A 145 13.25 -6.17 4.84
CA THR A 145 12.09 -6.21 5.72
C THR A 145 12.30 -5.33 6.92
N HIS A 146 11.29 -4.53 7.22
CA HIS A 146 11.25 -3.65 8.38
C HIS A 146 10.14 -4.11 9.31
N VAL A 147 10.42 -4.19 10.60
CA VAL A 147 9.44 -4.48 11.65
C VAL A 147 8.97 -3.16 12.23
N VAL A 148 7.65 -2.94 12.25
CA VAL A 148 7.04 -1.69 12.69
C VAL A 148 5.97 -1.98 13.74
N PRO A 149 6.03 -1.35 14.93
CA PRO A 149 4.96 -1.42 15.91
C PRO A 149 3.66 -0.80 15.39
N LEU A 150 2.53 -1.45 15.67
CA LEU A 150 1.19 -0.94 15.45
C LEU A 150 0.52 -0.74 16.82
N PRO A 151 0.60 0.47 17.41
CA PRO A 151 0.06 0.72 18.74
C PRO A 151 -1.48 0.58 18.76
N PRO A 152 -2.10 0.36 19.92
CA PRO A 152 -3.55 0.47 20.08
C PRO A 152 -4.05 1.81 19.54
N SER A 153 -5.19 1.80 18.83
CA SER A 153 -5.71 2.97 18.10
C SER A 153 -4.80 3.53 16.99
N GLY A 154 -3.67 2.88 16.71
CA GLY A 154 -2.77 3.25 15.63
C GLY A 154 -3.41 3.05 14.27
N LEU A 155 -3.19 4.01 13.37
CA LEU A 155 -3.73 4.00 12.01
C LEU A 155 -2.60 4.03 10.99
N LEU A 156 -2.56 3.01 10.14
CA LEU A 156 -1.70 2.93 8.98
C LEU A 156 -2.49 3.30 7.72
N CYS A 157 -1.97 4.22 6.93
CA CYS A 157 -2.51 4.66 5.65
C CYS A 157 -1.51 4.36 4.53
N LEU A 158 -1.92 3.52 3.60
CA LEU A 158 -1.23 3.22 2.35
C LEU A 158 -1.94 3.91 1.20
N TYR A 159 -1.18 4.33 0.19
CA TYR A 159 -1.67 5.12 -0.91
C TYR A 159 -0.79 4.94 -2.15
N THR A 160 -1.36 5.02 -3.34
CA THR A 160 -0.57 5.14 -4.59
C THR A 160 -0.17 6.59 -4.85
N ASP A 161 0.80 6.78 -5.73
CA ASP A 161 1.33 8.11 -6.06
C ASP A 161 0.27 9.02 -6.69
N GLY A 162 -0.72 8.51 -7.43
CA GLY A 162 -1.84 9.29 -7.94
C GLY A 162 -2.64 10.06 -6.87
N LEU A 163 -2.52 9.69 -5.59
CA LEU A 163 -3.07 10.47 -4.47
C LEU A 163 -2.24 11.71 -4.14
N ILE A 164 -0.90 11.63 -4.22
CA ILE A 164 0.03 12.63 -3.67
C ILE A 164 0.84 13.37 -4.74
N GLU A 165 1.01 12.78 -5.91
CA GLU A 165 1.77 13.31 -7.02
C GLU A 165 0.94 14.31 -7.81
N ARG A 166 1.56 15.44 -8.11
CA ARG A 166 0.94 16.54 -8.81
C ARG A 166 1.96 17.18 -9.73
N ARG A 167 1.58 17.42 -10.99
CA ARG A 167 2.48 18.07 -11.96
C ARG A 167 2.96 19.45 -11.53
N ASP A 168 2.15 20.15 -10.72
CA ASP A 168 2.39 21.52 -10.29
C ASP A 168 3.10 21.66 -8.92
N ARG A 169 3.44 20.55 -8.25
CA ARG A 169 4.13 20.62 -6.95
C ARG A 169 4.96 19.38 -6.62
N PRO A 170 5.98 19.50 -5.75
CA PRO A 170 6.74 18.36 -5.27
C PRO A 170 5.87 17.34 -4.52
N ILE A 171 6.20 16.05 -4.72
CA ILE A 171 5.58 14.92 -4.03
C ILE A 171 5.66 15.04 -2.50
N SER A 172 6.73 15.65 -1.98
CA SER A 172 6.93 15.88 -0.55
C SER A 172 5.85 16.77 0.07
N SER A 173 5.36 17.77 -0.67
CA SER A 173 4.24 18.59 -0.21
C SER A 173 2.97 17.75 -0.16
N GLY A 174 2.77 16.86 -1.16
CA GLY A 174 1.71 15.84 -1.20
C GLY A 174 1.61 15.07 0.11
N ILE A 175 2.75 14.52 0.49
CA ILE A 175 2.89 13.70 1.69
C ILE A 175 2.68 14.51 2.97
N GLY A 176 3.21 15.74 3.05
CA GLY A 176 3.05 16.60 4.23
C GLY A 176 1.59 16.94 4.53
N GLU A 177 0.80 17.22 3.49
CA GLU A 177 -0.65 17.44 3.63
C GLU A 177 -1.37 16.17 4.09
N LEU A 178 -1.06 15.02 3.48
CA LEU A 178 -1.63 13.74 3.89
C LEU A 178 -1.33 13.43 5.37
N CYS A 179 -0.08 13.62 5.83
CA CYS A 179 0.27 13.42 7.24
C CYS A 179 -0.51 14.33 8.20
N SER A 180 -0.79 15.57 7.78
CA SER A 180 -1.39 16.59 8.65
C SER A 180 -2.91 16.52 8.73
N LEU A 181 -3.57 15.96 7.71
CA LEU A 181 -5.02 16.07 7.52
C LEU A 181 -5.77 14.73 7.55
N LEU A 182 -5.08 13.64 7.87
CA LEU A 182 -5.73 12.34 8.10
C LEU A 182 -6.61 12.40 9.35
N ASP A 183 -7.91 12.14 9.18
CA ASP A 183 -8.82 11.88 10.29
C ASP A 183 -8.61 10.45 10.78
N THR A 184 -7.90 10.31 11.90
CA THR A 184 -7.45 9.01 12.44
C THR A 184 -8.48 8.29 13.30
N SER A 185 -9.67 8.86 13.45
CA SER A 185 -10.72 8.36 14.32
C SER A 185 -11.38 7.07 13.84
N SER A 186 -11.29 6.74 12.55
CA SER A 186 -11.63 5.43 12.00
C SER A 186 -10.93 5.22 10.66
N ALA A 187 -10.78 3.96 10.23
CA ALA A 187 -10.20 3.67 8.90
C ALA A 187 -11.02 4.33 7.76
N ALA A 188 -12.35 4.33 7.88
CA ALA A 188 -13.23 4.94 6.88
C ALA A 188 -13.06 6.46 6.79
N ARG A 189 -12.91 7.16 7.93
CA ARG A 189 -12.69 8.61 7.95
C ARG A 189 -11.28 8.98 7.48
N ALA A 190 -10.28 8.16 7.76
CA ALA A 190 -8.93 8.35 7.20
C ALA A 190 -8.93 8.31 5.67
N CYS A 191 -9.58 7.30 5.06
CA CYS A 191 -9.72 7.24 3.61
C CYS A 191 -10.53 8.43 3.06
N ALA A 192 -11.64 8.80 3.69
CA ALA A 192 -12.46 9.92 3.24
C ALA A 192 -11.70 11.26 3.30
N SER A 193 -11.05 11.56 4.42
CA SER A 193 -10.25 12.77 4.61
C SER A 193 -9.06 12.84 3.67
N ALA A 194 -8.36 11.72 3.41
CA ALA A 194 -7.30 11.64 2.43
C ALA A 194 -7.80 12.02 1.02
N VAL A 195 -8.91 11.43 0.58
CA VAL A 195 -9.50 11.72 -0.73
C VAL A 195 -9.97 13.17 -0.83
N THR A 196 -10.77 13.65 0.14
CA THR A 196 -11.31 15.00 0.12
C THR A 196 -10.21 16.06 0.14
N THR A 197 -9.18 15.87 0.97
CA THR A 197 -8.06 16.80 1.09
C THR A 197 -7.21 16.84 -0.17
N MET A 198 -6.83 15.67 -0.68
CA MET A 198 -5.83 15.58 -1.73
C MET A 198 -6.41 15.88 -3.11
N ILE A 199 -7.67 15.51 -3.33
CA ILE A 199 -8.31 15.57 -4.66
C ILE A 199 -9.39 16.65 -4.69
N GLY A 200 -10.21 16.76 -3.65
CA GLY A 200 -11.34 17.69 -3.62
C GLY A 200 -12.26 17.51 -4.83
N SER A 201 -12.49 18.57 -5.60
CA SER A 201 -13.29 18.55 -6.84
C SER A 201 -12.45 18.41 -8.12
N ARG A 202 -11.17 18.04 -8.01
CA ARG A 202 -10.24 18.01 -9.14
C ARG A 202 -10.40 16.75 -9.97
N ARG A 203 -9.99 16.85 -11.23
CA ARG A 203 -9.86 15.70 -12.12
C ARG A 203 -8.50 15.04 -11.89
N LEU A 204 -8.52 13.73 -11.74
CA LEU A 204 -7.33 12.92 -11.60
C LEU A 204 -6.66 12.70 -12.96
N THR A 205 -5.35 12.86 -13.00
CA THR A 205 -4.53 12.53 -14.18
C THR A 205 -4.03 11.09 -14.16
N ASP A 206 -4.04 10.47 -12.99
CA ASP A 206 -3.68 9.07 -12.78
C ASP A 206 -4.68 8.43 -11.80
N ASP A 207 -4.75 7.10 -11.80
CA ASP A 207 -5.57 6.37 -10.84
C ASP A 207 -5.02 6.57 -9.42
N ALA A 208 -5.91 6.57 -8.42
CA ALA A 208 -5.50 6.69 -7.03
C ALA A 208 -6.19 5.65 -6.15
N ALA A 209 -5.40 4.93 -5.38
CA ALA A 209 -5.87 4.01 -4.35
C ALA A 209 -5.42 4.50 -2.98
N VAL A 210 -6.32 4.38 -2.00
CA VAL A 210 -6.05 4.64 -0.58
C VAL A 210 -6.57 3.46 0.22
N PHE A 211 -5.75 2.97 1.14
CA PHE A 211 -6.09 1.90 2.05
C PHE A 211 -5.71 2.30 3.48
N ALA A 212 -6.66 2.20 4.41
CA ALA A 212 -6.45 2.46 5.82
C ALA A 212 -6.68 1.20 6.65
N LEU A 213 -5.76 0.94 7.57
CA LEU A 213 -5.83 -0.09 8.61
C LEU A 213 -5.70 0.59 9.96
N ARG A 214 -6.69 0.40 10.83
CA ARG A 214 -6.65 0.90 12.21
C ARG A 214 -6.74 -0.27 13.17
N ARG A 215 -5.82 -0.33 14.13
CA ARG A 215 -5.91 -1.29 15.23
C ARG A 215 -6.98 -0.81 16.20
N ALA A 216 -8.07 -1.56 16.31
CA ALA A 216 -9.08 -1.29 17.31
C ALA A 216 -8.49 -1.53 18.71
N ASP A 217 -8.94 -0.75 19.69
CA ASP A 217 -8.55 -0.95 21.08
C ASP A 217 -9.16 -2.29 21.55
N PRO A 218 -8.37 -3.23 22.11
CA PRO A 218 -8.94 -4.39 22.79
C PRO A 218 -9.71 -3.93 24.04
N ALA A 219 -10.99 -3.63 23.84
CA ALA A 219 -12.00 -3.22 24.83
C ALA A 219 -11.85 -1.79 25.39
N ARG A 220 -12.86 -0.98 25.04
CA ARG A 220 -13.68 -0.33 26.05
C ARG A 220 -14.89 -1.21 26.31
#